data_AF-A0A6A6T0W0-F1
#
_entry.id   AF-A0A6A6T0W0-F1
#
_cell.length_a   1.000
_cell.length_b   1.000
_cell.length_c   1.000
_cell.angle_alpha   90.00
_cell.angle_beta   90.00
_cell.angle_gamma   90.00
#
_symmetry.space_group_name_H-M   'P 1'
#
loop_
_entity.id
_entity.type
_entity.pdbx_description
1 polymer ?
#
loop_
_entity_poly.entity_id
_entity_poly.type
_entity_poly.pdbx_seq_one_letter_code
_entity_poly.pdbx_strand_id
1 'polypeptide(L)'
;MGSTDDAYAVTRMNSNGVTMLPGLINITFNDDWNWADDMTFSFTAMHEMGHALGLSHSTVENAVMWPYYRVGDYRPMHPDDQAAIHSLYGWKSPRWKRVDSSSGAKALVSVTSNSTTAALDGLYQIRSTGQVVFYNNSAGTWTSVDNNKDTVQIAGAGGNLYQRHADGSVYKYSGSSTNWQYIGAASDNVIDIIASGDQIYSRRKDGWIARWSGSGLTWATIENPKSSTQIAVTDSKTLWNLLTTGDLVRSTWPYGTGWTVVDQNPANVAIATGGDEFYKLQSDGTVVWLDSEANYWRSIEEDGAVSIYAVGSYLYSRHQDGSIWRYTGTPLVWEELDSSVVSVAVVGDRKGAVWELLNNGDVMQLVS
;
A
#
# COMPACT_ATOMS: atom_id res chain seq x y z
N MET A 1 14.78 -22.71 36.16
CA MET A 1 14.87 -23.82 35.21
C MET A 1 16.01 -24.71 35.67
N GLY A 2 16.39 -25.73 34.92
CA GLY A 2 17.58 -26.52 35.21
C GLY A 2 18.20 -27.08 33.94
N SER A 3 19.29 -27.82 34.08
CA SER A 3 20.24 -28.15 33.00
C SER A 3 19.73 -29.10 31.91
N THR A 4 18.47 -29.54 32.01
CA THR A 4 17.80 -30.38 31.01
C THR A 4 16.66 -29.66 30.29
N ASP A 5 16.46 -28.37 30.55
CA ASP A 5 15.39 -27.57 29.95
C ASP A 5 15.92 -26.91 28.67
N ASP A 6 15.32 -27.24 27.52
CA ASP A 6 15.72 -26.70 26.21
C ASP A 6 15.34 -25.21 26.05
N ALA A 7 14.61 -24.64 27.01
CA ALA A 7 14.18 -23.25 27.02
C ALA A 7 15.27 -22.30 27.55
N TYR A 8 15.44 -21.17 26.85
CA TYR A 8 16.32 -20.07 27.26
C TYR A 8 15.73 -19.26 28.42
N ALA A 9 14.43 -18.97 28.37
CA ALA A 9 13.69 -18.23 29.39
C ALA A 9 12.20 -18.64 29.41
N VAL A 10 11.46 -18.16 30.42
CA VAL A 10 10.01 -18.37 30.54
C VAL A 10 9.38 -17.22 31.29
N THR A 11 8.19 -16.84 30.83
CA THR A 11 7.30 -15.94 31.54
C THR A 11 6.19 -16.75 32.18
N ARG A 12 6.05 -16.63 33.50
CA ARG A 12 4.93 -17.22 34.25
C ARG A 12 3.97 -16.13 34.67
N MET A 13 2.71 -16.29 34.29
CA MET A 13 1.60 -15.46 34.71
C MET A 13 0.66 -16.24 35.62
N ASN A 14 0.39 -15.72 36.82
CA ASN A 14 -0.67 -16.26 37.67
C ASN A 14 -2.00 -15.55 37.34
N SER A 15 -2.73 -16.09 36.37
CA SER A 15 -4.07 -15.62 35.97
C SER A 15 -5.14 -16.52 36.58
N ASN A 16 -6.16 -15.94 37.23
CA ASN A 16 -7.32 -16.70 37.72
C ASN A 16 -8.41 -16.92 36.65
N GLY A 17 -8.09 -16.65 35.38
CA GLY A 17 -9.00 -16.81 34.25
C GLY A 17 -10.08 -15.73 34.10
N VAL A 18 -10.11 -14.71 34.95
CA VAL A 18 -11.14 -13.65 34.90
C VAL A 18 -10.55 -12.24 35.08
N THR A 19 -9.44 -12.09 35.82
CA THR A 19 -8.71 -10.82 35.95
C THR A 19 -7.20 -11.05 36.02
N MET A 20 -6.42 -10.11 35.48
CA MET A 20 -5.00 -10.01 35.84
C MET A 20 -4.92 -9.61 37.31
N LEU A 21 -4.45 -10.51 38.18
CA LEU A 21 -4.11 -10.14 39.55
C LEU A 21 -2.86 -9.25 39.48
N PRO A 22 -2.89 -7.99 39.96
CA PRO A 22 -1.69 -7.18 40.06
C PRO A 22 -0.79 -7.85 41.10
N GLY A 23 0.24 -8.56 40.65
CA GLY A 23 0.96 -9.45 41.56
C GLY A 23 2.29 -9.98 41.07
N LEU A 24 2.31 -10.95 40.16
CA LEU A 24 3.55 -11.65 39.82
C LEU A 24 3.56 -12.10 38.36
N ILE A 25 4.09 -11.24 37.50
CA ILE A 25 4.63 -11.67 36.21
C ILE A 25 6.11 -11.93 36.47
N ASN A 26 6.52 -13.19 36.44
CA ASN A 26 7.92 -13.56 36.66
C ASN A 26 8.53 -13.98 35.33
N ILE A 27 9.50 -13.21 34.86
CA ILE A 27 10.41 -13.60 33.78
C ILE A 27 11.61 -14.28 34.44
N THR A 28 11.84 -15.54 34.10
CA THR A 28 12.99 -16.31 34.59
C THR A 28 13.90 -16.64 33.44
N PHE A 29 15.15 -16.22 33.51
CA PHE A 29 16.21 -16.62 32.59
C PHE A 29 16.89 -17.88 33.14
N ASN A 30 17.17 -18.83 32.26
CA ASN A 30 17.86 -20.06 32.63
C ASN A 30 19.32 -19.74 32.99
N ASP A 31 19.73 -20.10 34.21
CA ASP A 31 21.05 -19.82 34.78
C ASP A 31 22.16 -20.72 34.23
N ASP A 32 21.79 -21.78 33.49
CA ASP A 32 22.74 -22.63 32.77
C ASP A 32 23.25 -21.99 31.46
N TRP A 33 22.61 -20.91 30.98
CA TRP A 33 23.05 -20.17 29.78
C TRP A 33 23.99 -19.03 30.13
N ASN A 34 25.02 -18.83 29.29
CA ASN A 34 25.93 -17.70 29.40
C ASN A 34 25.32 -16.44 28.77
N TRP A 35 24.78 -15.55 29.61
CA TRP A 35 24.18 -14.28 29.20
C TRP A 35 25.19 -13.14 28.92
N ALA A 36 26.46 -13.46 28.66
CA ALA A 36 27.47 -12.46 28.34
C ALA A 36 27.32 -11.85 26.93
N ASP A 37 26.51 -12.44 26.06
CA ASP A 37 26.12 -11.84 24.78
C ASP A 37 24.88 -10.94 24.97
N ASP A 38 25.11 -9.62 24.95
CA ASP A 38 24.06 -8.60 25.10
C ASP A 38 22.93 -8.78 24.09
N MET A 39 23.22 -9.30 22.89
CA MET A 39 22.21 -9.48 21.85
C MET A 39 21.29 -10.67 22.14
N THR A 40 21.84 -11.83 22.54
CA THR A 40 21.04 -12.99 23.01
C THR A 40 20.15 -12.60 24.18
N PHE A 41 20.72 -11.95 25.19
CA PHE A 41 19.97 -11.54 26.37
C PHE A 41 18.86 -10.57 26.02
N SER A 42 19.16 -9.52 25.25
CA SER A 42 18.18 -8.48 24.89
C SER A 42 17.05 -9.04 24.04
N PHE A 43 17.34 -9.90 23.06
CA PHE A 43 16.31 -10.53 22.23
C PHE A 43 15.41 -11.46 23.04
N THR A 44 16.00 -12.34 23.86
CA THR A 44 15.23 -13.24 24.75
C THR A 44 14.38 -12.44 25.73
N ALA A 45 14.96 -11.41 26.34
CA ALA A 45 14.25 -10.55 27.28
C ALA A 45 13.08 -9.83 26.61
N MET A 46 13.23 -9.37 25.37
CA MET A 46 12.15 -8.74 24.60
C MET A 46 11.00 -9.73 24.36
N HIS A 47 11.30 -10.98 23.97
CA HIS A 47 10.29 -12.03 23.78
C HIS A 47 9.50 -12.28 25.07
N GLU A 48 10.19 -12.46 26.20
CA GLU A 48 9.55 -12.66 27.49
C GLU A 48 8.78 -11.42 27.98
N MET A 49 9.27 -10.22 27.68
CA MET A 49 8.50 -8.99 27.93
C MET A 49 7.23 -8.94 27.09
N GLY A 50 7.24 -9.45 25.86
CA GLY A 50 6.04 -9.58 25.04
C GLY A 50 5.01 -10.51 25.71
N HIS A 51 5.44 -11.66 26.22
CA HIS A 51 4.59 -12.50 27.07
C HIS A 51 4.09 -11.76 28.29
N ALA A 52 4.95 -11.01 28.99
CA ALA A 52 4.59 -10.20 30.16
C ALA A 52 3.50 -9.15 29.84
N LEU A 53 3.49 -8.64 28.62
CA LEU A 53 2.48 -7.74 28.09
C LEU A 53 1.24 -8.46 27.53
N GLY A 54 1.14 -9.78 27.72
CA GLY A 54 -0.02 -10.58 27.35
C GLY A 54 -0.01 -11.12 25.92
N LEU A 55 1.10 -10.98 25.18
CA LEU A 55 1.23 -11.57 23.85
C LEU A 55 1.44 -13.07 23.93
N SER A 56 0.74 -13.81 23.07
CA SER A 56 1.01 -15.24 22.84
C SER A 56 2.14 -15.40 21.84
N HIS A 57 2.63 -16.63 21.69
CA HIS A 57 3.54 -16.97 20.61
C HIS A 57 2.93 -16.60 19.25
N SER A 58 3.71 -15.94 18.41
CA SER A 58 3.34 -15.69 17.01
C SER A 58 3.50 -16.96 16.18
N THR A 59 2.71 -17.07 15.11
CA THR A 59 2.89 -18.08 14.07
C THR A 59 3.81 -17.61 12.94
N VAL A 60 4.24 -16.35 13.00
CA VAL A 60 5.15 -15.73 12.03
C VAL A 60 6.57 -15.98 12.46
N GLU A 61 7.31 -16.81 11.72
CA GLU A 61 8.68 -17.18 12.08
C GLU A 61 9.59 -15.97 12.28
N ASN A 62 9.39 -14.88 11.53
CA ASN A 62 10.20 -13.68 11.64
C ASN A 62 9.81 -12.73 12.78
N ALA A 63 8.76 -13.03 13.54
CA ALA A 63 8.34 -12.24 14.69
C ALA A 63 9.27 -12.44 15.89
N VAL A 64 9.35 -11.42 16.75
CA VAL A 64 10.00 -11.55 18.05
C VAL A 64 9.25 -12.57 18.89
N MET A 65 7.91 -12.58 18.84
CA MET A 65 7.07 -13.53 19.57
C MET A 65 7.06 -14.95 18.99
N TRP A 66 7.86 -15.27 17.96
CA TRP A 66 7.97 -16.65 17.48
C TRP A 66 8.66 -17.56 18.52
N PRO A 67 8.12 -18.76 18.83
CA PRO A 67 8.58 -19.60 19.94
C PRO A 67 9.98 -20.19 19.79
N TYR A 68 10.58 -20.16 18.58
CA TYR A 68 11.85 -20.87 18.31
C TYR A 68 12.87 -20.00 17.60
N TYR A 69 14.01 -19.75 18.21
CA TYR A 69 15.16 -19.10 17.58
C TYR A 69 16.46 -19.73 18.07
N ARG A 70 17.53 -19.52 17.31
CA ARG A 70 18.88 -19.96 17.70
C ARG A 70 19.70 -18.75 18.11
N VAL A 71 20.72 -18.97 18.94
CA VAL A 71 21.74 -17.94 19.23
C VAL A 71 22.33 -17.46 17.91
N GLY A 72 22.30 -16.15 17.68
CA GLY A 72 22.70 -15.51 16.43
C GLY A 72 21.54 -15.11 15.49
N ASP A 73 20.34 -15.68 15.66
CA ASP A 73 19.17 -15.42 14.82
C ASP A 73 18.30 -14.28 15.38
N TYR A 74 18.89 -13.09 15.53
CA TYR A 74 18.19 -11.94 16.13
C TYR A 74 17.41 -11.16 15.08
N ARG A 75 16.15 -10.86 15.40
CA ARG A 75 15.21 -10.24 14.48
C ARG A 75 14.79 -8.85 14.98
N PRO A 76 14.59 -7.87 14.09
CA PRO A 76 13.92 -6.64 14.48
C PRO A 76 12.47 -6.92 14.86
N MET A 77 11.84 -5.97 15.57
CA MET A 77 10.41 -6.03 15.87
C MET A 77 9.60 -6.19 14.58
N HIS A 78 8.82 -7.25 14.46
CA HIS A 78 8.02 -7.52 13.27
C HIS A 78 6.69 -6.74 13.34
N PRO A 79 6.08 -6.36 12.21
CA PRO A 79 4.76 -5.70 12.23
C PRO A 79 3.67 -6.54 12.90
N ASP A 80 3.77 -7.87 12.86
CA ASP A 80 2.92 -8.79 13.64
C ASP A 80 2.99 -8.54 15.14
N ASP A 81 4.21 -8.39 15.70
CA ASP A 81 4.41 -8.07 17.11
C ASP A 81 3.77 -6.71 17.47
N GLN A 82 3.91 -5.73 16.58
CA GLN A 82 3.35 -4.38 16.76
C GLN A 82 1.82 -4.38 16.68
N ALA A 83 1.24 -5.08 15.71
CA ALA A 83 -0.20 -5.22 15.57
C ALA A 83 -0.79 -5.96 16.78
N ALA A 84 -0.14 -7.03 17.23
CA ALA A 84 -0.57 -7.81 18.38
C ALA A 84 -0.58 -6.97 19.67
N ILE A 85 0.47 -6.18 19.95
CA ILE A 85 0.48 -5.31 21.14
C ILE A 85 -0.58 -4.22 21.07
N HIS A 86 -0.80 -3.62 19.89
CA HIS A 86 -1.83 -2.63 19.71
C HIS A 86 -3.25 -3.21 19.76
N SER A 87 -3.44 -4.50 19.48
CA SER A 87 -4.73 -5.17 19.69
C SER A 87 -5.11 -5.27 21.17
N LEU A 88 -4.12 -5.37 22.07
CA LEU A 88 -4.33 -5.47 23.52
C LEU A 88 -4.49 -4.10 24.18
N TYR A 89 -3.68 -3.12 23.77
CA TYR A 89 -3.56 -1.82 24.46
C TYR A 89 -4.08 -0.63 23.65
N GLY A 90 -4.46 -0.84 22.39
CA GLY A 90 -4.94 0.19 21.48
C GLY A 90 -3.81 1.02 20.85
N TRP A 91 -4.19 1.85 19.89
CA TRP A 91 -3.33 2.85 19.26
C TRP A 91 -3.40 4.17 20.01
N LYS A 92 -2.38 5.03 19.81
CA LYS A 92 -2.44 6.39 20.35
C LYS A 92 -3.65 7.09 19.75
N SER A 93 -4.48 7.66 20.62
CA SER A 93 -5.68 8.37 20.21
C SER A 93 -5.41 9.87 20.02
N PRO A 94 -5.84 10.48 18.90
CA PRO A 94 -6.53 9.84 17.78
C PRO A 94 -5.55 9.08 16.86
N ARG A 95 -5.97 7.93 16.32
CA ARG A 95 -5.21 7.20 15.29
C ARG A 95 -5.26 7.90 13.93
N TRP A 96 -6.42 8.49 13.63
CA TRP A 96 -6.70 9.21 12.41
C TRP A 96 -6.99 10.68 12.71
N LYS A 97 -6.36 11.57 11.95
CA LYS A 97 -6.63 13.00 11.98
C LYS A 97 -7.37 13.39 10.71
N ARG A 98 -8.53 14.03 10.84
CA ARG A 98 -9.22 14.62 9.69
C ARG A 98 -8.40 15.78 9.12
N VAL A 99 -8.11 15.72 7.82
CA VAL A 99 -7.32 16.74 7.09
C VAL A 99 -8.14 17.50 6.05
N ASP A 100 -9.25 16.94 5.56
CA ASP A 100 -10.29 17.67 4.83
C ASP A 100 -11.67 17.28 5.36
N SER A 101 -12.57 18.26 5.45
CA SER A 101 -13.99 18.08 5.79
C SER A 101 -14.92 18.52 4.66
N SER A 102 -14.35 18.83 3.49
CA SER A 102 -15.12 19.20 2.32
C SER A 102 -15.71 17.96 1.69
N SER A 103 -17.04 17.88 1.63
CA SER A 103 -17.79 16.81 0.93
C SER A 103 -17.54 16.76 -0.59
N GLY A 104 -16.63 17.59 -1.09
CA GLY A 104 -16.25 17.65 -2.49
C GLY A 104 -15.14 16.68 -2.87
N ALA A 105 -14.43 16.02 -1.94
CA ALA A 105 -13.37 15.08 -2.31
C ALA A 105 -13.91 13.93 -3.17
N LYS A 106 -13.32 13.73 -4.36
CA LYS A 106 -13.74 12.70 -5.31
C LYS A 106 -12.71 11.58 -5.43
N ALA A 107 -11.43 11.92 -5.47
CA ALA A 107 -10.34 10.95 -5.50
C ALA A 107 -9.06 11.56 -4.93
N LEU A 108 -8.22 10.68 -4.38
CA LEU A 108 -6.91 11.01 -3.83
C LEU A 108 -5.80 10.44 -4.72
N VAL A 109 -4.68 11.15 -4.79
CA VAL A 109 -3.44 10.67 -5.41
C VAL A 109 -2.28 11.07 -4.53
N SER A 110 -1.43 10.11 -4.19
CA SER A 110 -0.14 10.36 -3.56
C SER A 110 0.94 10.39 -4.64
N VAL A 111 1.64 11.53 -4.76
CA VAL A 111 2.83 11.65 -5.59
C VAL A 111 4.03 11.36 -4.69
N THR A 112 4.84 10.37 -5.07
CA THR A 112 5.99 9.96 -4.27
C THR A 112 7.13 9.49 -5.15
N SER A 113 8.34 9.91 -4.81
CA SER A 113 9.58 9.57 -5.49
C SER A 113 10.36 8.47 -4.75
N ASN A 114 11.20 7.73 -5.49
CA ASN A 114 11.87 6.53 -4.98
C ASN A 114 13.11 6.80 -4.11
N SER A 115 13.65 8.02 -4.13
CA SER A 115 14.92 8.33 -3.49
C SER A 115 14.86 9.68 -2.78
N THR A 116 15.08 10.77 -3.51
CA THR A 116 15.05 12.12 -2.94
C THR A 116 13.67 12.75 -3.14
N THR A 117 13.05 13.19 -2.03
CA THR A 117 11.76 13.89 -2.05
C THR A 117 11.73 14.97 -3.12
N ALA A 118 10.89 14.78 -4.13
CA ALA A 118 10.70 15.78 -5.17
C ALA A 118 9.81 16.92 -4.65
N ALA A 119 9.90 18.09 -5.27
CA ALA A 119 9.11 19.26 -4.86
C ALA A 119 7.59 19.05 -4.98
N LEU A 120 7.16 18.11 -5.84
CA LEU A 120 5.76 17.76 -6.03
C LEU A 120 5.35 16.48 -5.31
N ASP A 121 6.21 15.92 -4.46
CA ASP A 121 5.80 14.79 -3.63
C ASP A 121 4.78 15.26 -2.57
N GLY A 122 3.75 14.46 -2.35
CA GLY A 122 2.71 14.70 -1.36
C GLY A 122 1.32 14.27 -1.83
N LEU A 123 0.34 14.61 -1.01
CA LEU A 123 -1.06 14.25 -1.23
C LEU A 123 -1.77 15.31 -2.07
N TYR A 124 -2.42 14.84 -3.14
CA TYR A 124 -3.31 15.62 -3.98
C TYR A 124 -4.71 15.03 -3.95
N GLN A 125 -5.68 15.90 -4.16
CA GLN A 125 -7.09 15.53 -4.26
C GLN A 125 -7.71 16.26 -5.45
N ILE A 126 -8.58 15.55 -6.17
CA ILE A 126 -9.52 16.15 -7.10
C ILE A 126 -10.89 16.24 -6.44
N ARG A 127 -11.55 17.39 -6.57
CA ARG A 127 -12.91 17.61 -6.08
C ARG A 127 -13.95 17.34 -7.17
N SER A 128 -15.20 17.13 -6.77
CA SER A 128 -16.34 16.94 -7.66
C SER A 128 -16.55 18.10 -8.65
N THR A 129 -16.04 19.29 -8.33
CA THR A 129 -16.03 20.47 -9.18
C THR A 129 -14.94 20.48 -10.25
N GLY A 130 -14.03 19.51 -10.26
CA GLY A 130 -12.80 19.50 -11.09
C GLY A 130 -11.60 20.20 -10.43
N GLN A 131 -11.80 20.89 -9.31
CA GLN A 131 -10.70 21.55 -8.59
C GLN A 131 -9.64 20.53 -8.12
N VAL A 132 -8.37 20.82 -8.38
CA VAL A 132 -7.23 20.04 -7.88
C VAL A 132 -6.58 20.81 -6.74
N VAL A 133 -6.39 20.15 -5.61
CA VAL A 133 -5.78 20.72 -4.40
C VAL A 133 -4.61 19.86 -3.92
N PHE A 134 -3.64 20.49 -3.27
CA PHE A 134 -2.47 19.85 -2.65
C PHE A 134 -2.51 20.04 -1.15
N TYR A 135 -2.19 19.00 -0.37
CA TYR A 135 -2.11 19.08 1.07
C TYR A 135 -0.69 19.40 1.54
N ASN A 136 -0.51 20.57 2.14
CA ASN A 136 0.73 20.93 2.81
C ASN A 136 0.74 20.34 4.22
N ASN A 137 1.45 19.22 4.40
CA ASN A 137 1.50 18.51 5.67
C ASN A 137 2.07 19.36 6.82
N SER A 138 3.07 20.21 6.55
CA SER A 138 3.70 21.07 7.55
C SER A 138 2.76 22.19 8.04
N ALA A 139 1.95 22.74 7.13
CA ALA A 139 0.99 23.79 7.46
C ALA A 139 -0.39 23.23 7.89
N GLY A 140 -0.68 21.96 7.58
CA GLY A 140 -1.99 21.35 7.78
C GLY A 140 -3.09 21.99 6.92
N THR A 141 -2.76 22.45 5.72
CA THR A 141 -3.68 23.21 4.86
C THR A 141 -3.70 22.68 3.42
N TRP A 142 -4.85 22.84 2.77
CA TRP A 142 -5.01 22.57 1.33
C TRP A 142 -4.77 23.83 0.51
N THR A 143 -3.96 23.72 -0.53
CA THR A 143 -3.70 24.80 -1.49
C THR A 143 -4.27 24.43 -2.86
N SER A 144 -4.85 25.41 -3.56
CA SER A 144 -5.37 25.19 -4.91
C SER A 144 -4.22 25.03 -5.90
N VAL A 145 -4.28 23.98 -6.72
CA VAL A 145 -3.34 23.68 -7.81
C VAL A 145 -3.99 23.98 -9.16
N ASP A 146 -5.27 23.65 -9.30
CA ASP A 146 -6.09 23.94 -10.48
C ASP A 146 -7.56 24.13 -10.06
N ASN A 147 -8.35 24.88 -10.82
CA ASN A 147 -9.79 25.05 -10.62
C ASN A 147 -10.61 24.85 -11.93
N ASN A 148 -10.04 24.15 -12.90
CA ASN A 148 -10.69 23.85 -14.16
C ASN A 148 -11.73 22.74 -13.99
N LYS A 149 -12.99 23.07 -14.27
CA LYS A 149 -14.13 22.15 -14.18
C LYS A 149 -14.04 20.96 -15.15
N ASP A 150 -13.24 21.08 -16.19
CA ASP A 150 -13.08 20.04 -17.20
C ASP A 150 -12.16 18.92 -16.68
N THR A 151 -11.38 19.14 -15.62
CA THR A 151 -10.55 18.11 -15.00
C THR A 151 -11.42 17.01 -14.38
N VAL A 152 -11.21 15.76 -14.81
CA VAL A 152 -12.00 14.59 -14.38
C VAL A 152 -11.17 13.50 -13.70
N GLN A 153 -9.86 13.52 -13.90
CA GLN A 153 -8.90 12.60 -13.28
C GLN A 153 -7.57 13.31 -13.03
N ILE A 154 -6.92 12.96 -11.92
CA ILE A 154 -5.50 13.23 -11.66
C ILE A 154 -4.75 11.90 -11.53
N ALA A 155 -3.46 11.91 -11.88
CA ALA A 155 -2.55 10.79 -11.68
C ALA A 155 -1.15 11.34 -11.37
N GLY A 156 -0.36 10.62 -10.58
CA GLY A 156 0.96 11.11 -10.23
C GLY A 156 1.87 10.06 -9.64
N ALA A 157 3.16 10.19 -9.94
CA ALA A 157 4.24 9.31 -9.52
C ALA A 157 5.59 10.00 -9.78
N GLY A 158 6.64 9.61 -9.05
CA GLY A 158 8.02 10.02 -9.31
C GLY A 158 8.22 11.54 -9.36
N GLY A 159 7.54 12.29 -8.49
CA GLY A 159 7.61 13.75 -8.47
C GLY A 159 6.89 14.45 -9.63
N ASN A 160 6.00 13.76 -10.34
CA ASN A 160 5.21 14.33 -11.42
C ASN A 160 3.71 14.20 -11.11
N LEU A 161 2.94 15.25 -11.44
CA LEU A 161 1.49 15.28 -11.39
C LEU A 161 0.93 15.53 -12.77
N TYR A 162 -0.14 14.82 -13.11
CA TYR A 162 -0.83 14.91 -14.38
C TYR A 162 -2.33 15.02 -14.15
N GLN A 163 -3.02 15.65 -15.11
CA GLN A 163 -4.48 15.68 -15.12
C GLN A 163 -5.02 15.35 -16.51
N ARG A 164 -6.21 14.78 -16.53
CA ARG A 164 -7.00 14.51 -17.73
C ARG A 164 -8.28 15.32 -17.69
N HIS A 165 -8.60 15.98 -18.79
CA HIS A 165 -9.89 16.65 -18.95
C HIS A 165 -10.95 15.71 -19.52
N ALA A 166 -12.22 16.12 -19.45
CA ALA A 166 -13.37 15.33 -19.90
C ALA A 166 -13.33 15.00 -21.41
N ASP A 167 -12.69 15.85 -22.21
CA ASP A 167 -12.46 15.64 -23.65
C ASP A 167 -11.27 14.70 -23.95
N GLY A 168 -10.62 14.17 -22.92
CA GLY A 168 -9.48 13.26 -23.00
C GLY A 168 -8.11 13.95 -23.20
N SER A 169 -8.06 15.28 -23.27
CA SER A 169 -6.78 15.99 -23.28
C SER A 169 -6.00 15.78 -21.98
N VAL A 170 -4.68 15.78 -22.08
CA VAL A 170 -3.78 15.43 -20.96
C VAL A 170 -2.76 16.55 -20.74
N TYR A 171 -2.55 16.87 -19.47
CA TYR A 171 -1.63 17.91 -19.04
C TYR A 171 -0.68 17.41 -17.94
N LYS A 172 0.54 17.95 -17.93
CA LYS A 172 1.54 17.76 -16.87
C LYS A 172 1.68 19.04 -16.06
N TYR A 173 1.63 18.94 -14.74
CA TYR A 173 1.80 20.10 -13.87
C TYR A 173 3.25 20.59 -13.90
N SER A 174 3.45 21.89 -14.11
CA SER A 174 4.79 22.50 -14.20
C SER A 174 5.40 22.79 -12.83
N GLY A 175 4.67 22.56 -11.74
CA GLY A 175 5.14 22.73 -10.37
C GLY A 175 5.07 24.14 -9.79
N SER A 176 4.44 25.08 -10.50
CA SER A 176 4.21 26.44 -9.99
C SER A 176 2.86 26.98 -10.42
N SER A 177 2.13 27.56 -9.45
CA SER A 177 0.83 28.21 -9.66
C SER A 177 -0.19 27.26 -10.30
N THR A 178 -0.93 27.73 -11.31
CA THR A 178 -1.90 26.94 -12.10
C THR A 178 -1.34 26.60 -13.48
N ASN A 179 0.00 26.49 -13.61
CA ASN A 179 0.63 26.24 -14.91
C ASN A 179 0.68 24.75 -15.22
N TRP A 180 0.06 24.40 -16.35
CA TRP A 180 -0.03 23.03 -16.85
C TRP A 180 0.48 22.98 -18.29
N GLN A 181 1.46 22.12 -18.52
CA GLN A 181 1.95 21.82 -19.86
C GLN A 181 0.94 20.92 -20.57
N TYR A 182 0.41 21.37 -21.70
CA TYR A 182 -0.38 20.54 -22.60
C TYR A 182 0.50 19.45 -23.25
N ILE A 183 0.20 18.18 -22.98
CA ILE A 183 1.03 17.04 -23.44
C ILE A 183 0.25 16.01 -24.26
N GLY A 184 -1.08 16.06 -24.30
CA GLY A 184 -1.91 15.14 -25.08
C GLY A 184 -3.13 15.83 -25.65
N ALA A 185 -3.36 15.66 -26.96
CA ALA A 185 -4.48 16.28 -27.63
C ALA A 185 -5.84 15.72 -27.17
N ALA A 186 -6.88 16.56 -27.21
CA ALA A 186 -8.25 16.13 -26.95
C ALA A 186 -8.61 14.92 -27.82
N SER A 187 -9.08 13.86 -27.18
CA SER A 187 -9.49 12.63 -27.82
C SER A 187 -10.42 11.88 -26.88
N ASP A 188 -11.67 11.74 -27.31
CA ASP A 188 -12.67 10.95 -26.59
C ASP A 188 -12.29 9.46 -26.48
N ASN A 189 -11.25 9.02 -27.19
CA ASN A 189 -10.71 7.68 -27.09
C ASN A 189 -9.90 7.47 -25.81
N VAL A 190 -9.36 8.52 -25.17
CA VAL A 190 -8.62 8.41 -23.90
C VAL A 190 -9.59 8.26 -22.73
N ILE A 191 -9.56 7.11 -22.04
CA ILE A 191 -10.49 6.81 -20.94
C ILE A 191 -9.90 7.05 -19.56
N ASP A 192 -8.59 6.82 -19.40
CA ASP A 192 -7.84 7.16 -18.19
C ASP A 192 -6.35 7.36 -18.44
N ILE A 193 -5.70 7.93 -17.43
CA ILE A 193 -4.26 8.11 -17.33
C ILE A 193 -3.73 7.42 -16.08
N ILE A 194 -2.54 6.83 -16.19
CA ILE A 194 -1.84 6.14 -15.11
C ILE A 194 -0.40 6.64 -15.11
N ALA A 195 0.09 7.05 -13.94
CA ALA A 195 1.48 7.47 -13.76
C ALA A 195 2.25 6.42 -12.95
N SER A 196 3.49 6.14 -13.33
CA SER A 196 4.40 5.28 -12.58
C SER A 196 5.84 5.68 -12.85
N GLY A 197 6.66 5.74 -11.80
CA GLY A 197 8.00 6.30 -11.87
C GLY A 197 8.02 7.66 -12.57
N ASP A 198 8.82 7.78 -13.63
CA ASP A 198 8.95 8.97 -14.48
C ASP A 198 8.03 8.98 -15.73
N GLN A 199 7.09 8.03 -15.81
CA GLN A 199 6.26 7.78 -16.99
C GLN A 199 4.78 8.06 -16.75
N ILE A 200 4.09 8.36 -17.85
CA ILE A 200 2.62 8.40 -17.90
C ILE A 200 2.11 7.60 -19.11
N TYR A 201 1.03 6.88 -18.86
CA TYR A 201 0.32 6.04 -19.81
C TYR A 201 -1.13 6.52 -19.92
N SER A 202 -1.73 6.27 -21.06
CA SER A 202 -3.17 6.41 -21.28
C SER A 202 -3.75 5.09 -21.78
N ARG A 203 -4.88 4.68 -21.22
CA ARG A 203 -5.68 3.61 -21.82
C ARG A 203 -6.74 4.19 -22.73
N ARG A 204 -7.09 3.45 -23.77
CA ARG A 204 -7.99 3.90 -24.82
C ARG A 204 -9.21 3.00 -24.98
N LYS A 205 -10.33 3.53 -25.47
CA LYS A 205 -11.58 2.78 -25.73
C LYS A 205 -11.39 1.65 -26.74
N ASP A 206 -10.47 1.84 -27.68
CA ASP A 206 -10.10 0.83 -28.67
C ASP A 206 -9.24 -0.32 -28.09
N GLY A 207 -8.92 -0.29 -26.79
CA GLY A 207 -8.12 -1.30 -26.10
C GLY A 207 -6.61 -1.06 -26.17
N TRP A 208 -6.14 -0.09 -26.96
CA TRP A 208 -4.73 0.25 -27.02
C TRP A 208 -4.28 1.03 -25.78
N ILE A 209 -2.98 0.95 -25.51
CA ILE A 209 -2.31 1.76 -24.49
C ILE A 209 -1.35 2.69 -25.22
N ALA A 210 -1.17 3.91 -24.72
CA ALA A 210 -0.11 4.78 -25.20
C ALA A 210 0.72 5.32 -24.04
N ARG A 211 2.01 5.52 -24.26
CA ARG A 211 2.93 6.14 -23.31
C ARG A 211 3.42 7.47 -23.86
N TRP A 212 3.40 8.52 -23.05
CA TRP A 212 3.96 9.80 -23.47
C TRP A 212 5.48 9.67 -23.68
N SER A 213 6.00 10.29 -24.74
CA SER A 213 7.44 10.21 -25.06
C SER A 213 8.33 10.94 -24.06
N GLY A 214 7.76 11.85 -23.26
CA GLY A 214 8.49 12.79 -22.42
C GLY A 214 8.61 14.19 -23.02
N SER A 215 8.16 14.42 -24.26
CA SER A 215 8.25 15.72 -24.91
C SER A 215 7.11 16.01 -25.90
N GLY A 216 6.67 17.28 -25.91
CA GLY A 216 5.61 17.76 -26.79
C GLY A 216 4.32 16.95 -26.64
N LEU A 217 3.66 16.69 -27.77
CA LEU A 217 2.38 15.97 -27.86
C LEU A 217 2.53 14.52 -28.33
N THR A 218 3.74 13.95 -28.24
CA THR A 218 4.01 12.63 -28.83
C THR A 218 3.71 11.51 -27.84
N TRP A 219 2.85 10.59 -28.25
CA TRP A 219 2.51 9.38 -27.49
C TRP A 219 2.85 8.14 -28.32
N ALA A 220 3.75 7.30 -27.80
CA ALA A 220 4.10 6.03 -28.39
C ALA A 220 3.01 5.01 -28.06
N THR A 221 2.39 4.44 -29.08
CA THR A 221 1.35 3.42 -28.92
C THR A 221 2.00 2.07 -28.60
N ILE A 222 1.46 1.39 -27.59
CA ILE A 222 1.82 0.03 -27.15
C ILE A 222 0.71 -0.89 -27.63
N GLU A 223 1.08 -2.02 -28.26
CA GLU A 223 0.17 -2.98 -28.90
C GLU A 223 -1.13 -3.23 -28.12
N ASN A 224 -2.26 -3.39 -28.83
CA ASN A 224 -3.54 -3.73 -28.22
C ASN A 224 -3.52 -5.16 -27.65
N PRO A 225 -3.61 -5.35 -26.33
CA PRO A 225 -3.71 -6.67 -25.72
C PRO A 225 -5.11 -7.28 -25.82
N LYS A 226 -6.07 -6.55 -26.40
CA LYS A 226 -7.52 -6.81 -26.52
C LYS A 226 -8.25 -6.60 -25.20
N SER A 227 -9.21 -5.67 -25.19
CA SER A 227 -10.17 -5.47 -24.09
C SER A 227 -9.54 -5.17 -22.72
N SER A 228 -8.63 -4.20 -22.66
CA SER A 228 -8.03 -3.70 -21.41
C SER A 228 -9.06 -3.10 -20.45
N THR A 229 -9.07 -3.50 -19.17
CA THR A 229 -9.92 -2.95 -18.11
C THR A 229 -9.14 -2.19 -17.04
N GLN A 230 -7.89 -2.55 -16.79
CA GLN A 230 -6.98 -1.85 -15.88
C GLN A 230 -5.53 -2.08 -16.30
N ILE A 231 -4.67 -1.09 -16.07
CA ILE A 231 -3.21 -1.26 -16.14
C ILE A 231 -2.54 -0.91 -14.82
N ALA A 232 -1.42 -1.56 -14.54
CA ALA A 232 -0.51 -1.22 -13.46
C ALA A 232 0.92 -1.30 -14.00
N VAL A 233 1.81 -0.42 -13.55
CA VAL A 233 3.16 -0.32 -14.12
C VAL A 233 4.17 -0.26 -12.99
N THR A 234 5.15 -1.16 -13.04
CA THR A 234 6.21 -1.19 -12.05
C THR A 234 7.23 -0.07 -12.26
N ASP A 235 8.07 0.18 -11.26
CA ASP A 235 9.17 1.16 -11.35
C ASP A 235 10.17 0.81 -12.45
N SER A 236 10.44 -0.48 -12.64
CA SER A 236 11.23 -1.02 -13.74
C SER A 236 10.48 -1.08 -15.07
N LYS A 237 9.32 -0.42 -15.19
CA LYS A 237 8.54 -0.24 -16.42
C LYS A 237 8.02 -1.56 -16.99
N THR A 238 7.70 -2.53 -16.12
CA THR A 238 6.89 -3.67 -16.52
C THR A 238 5.43 -3.24 -16.53
N LEU A 239 4.79 -3.31 -17.70
CA LEU A 239 3.40 -2.95 -17.89
C LEU A 239 2.53 -4.19 -17.75
N TRP A 240 1.68 -4.19 -16.74
CA TRP A 240 0.66 -5.21 -16.51
C TRP A 240 -0.69 -4.71 -16.99
N ASN A 241 -1.48 -5.61 -17.55
CA ASN A 241 -2.82 -5.29 -18.03
C ASN A 241 -3.79 -6.42 -17.69
N LEU A 242 -4.88 -6.03 -17.03
CA LEU A 242 -6.02 -6.86 -16.75
C LEU A 242 -7.02 -6.71 -17.91
N LEU A 243 -7.45 -7.84 -18.47
CA LEU A 243 -8.39 -7.86 -19.58
C LEU A 243 -9.82 -8.09 -19.08
N THR A 244 -10.83 -7.80 -19.91
CA THR A 244 -12.25 -8.05 -19.57
C THR A 244 -12.56 -9.52 -19.27
N THR A 245 -11.71 -10.45 -19.70
CA THR A 245 -11.83 -11.89 -19.42
C THR A 245 -11.32 -12.27 -18.04
N GLY A 246 -10.63 -11.37 -17.32
CA GLY A 246 -9.86 -11.66 -16.11
C GLY A 246 -8.40 -12.09 -16.39
N ASP A 247 -8.04 -12.33 -17.66
CA ASP A 247 -6.67 -12.69 -18.01
C ASP A 247 -5.70 -11.55 -17.69
N LEU A 248 -4.51 -11.92 -17.21
CA LEU A 248 -3.40 -11.01 -16.98
C LEU A 248 -2.35 -11.20 -18.07
N VAL A 249 -2.02 -10.10 -18.73
CA VAL A 249 -0.93 -10.02 -19.68
C VAL A 249 0.08 -8.98 -19.25
N ARG A 250 1.36 -9.19 -19.60
CA ARG A 250 2.42 -8.21 -19.35
C ARG A 250 3.24 -7.91 -20.59
N SER A 251 3.78 -6.70 -20.65
CA SER A 251 4.79 -6.28 -21.62
C SER A 251 5.97 -5.64 -20.90
N THR A 252 7.19 -5.97 -21.34
CA THR A 252 8.43 -5.51 -20.71
C THR A 252 9.06 -4.36 -21.50
N TRP A 253 9.84 -3.52 -20.82
CA TRP A 253 10.58 -2.44 -21.45
C TRP A 253 11.79 -2.96 -22.27
N PRO A 254 12.11 -2.37 -23.43
CA PRO A 254 11.30 -1.42 -24.20
C PRO A 254 10.10 -2.12 -24.86
N TYR A 255 8.92 -1.52 -24.74
CA TYR A 255 7.70 -2.10 -25.32
C TYR A 255 7.85 -2.29 -26.83
N GLY A 256 7.60 -3.50 -27.32
CA GLY A 256 7.77 -3.84 -28.75
C GLY A 256 7.84 -5.33 -29.06
N THR A 257 8.01 -6.19 -28.04
CA THR A 257 7.98 -7.65 -28.17
C THR A 257 6.58 -8.25 -28.01
N GLY A 258 5.55 -7.41 -27.91
CA GLY A 258 4.16 -7.79 -27.67
C GLY A 258 3.86 -8.11 -26.21
N TRP A 259 2.78 -8.87 -26.01
CA TRP A 259 2.22 -9.23 -24.70
C TRP A 259 2.47 -10.69 -24.38
N THR A 260 2.90 -10.96 -23.15
CA THR A 260 3.00 -12.30 -22.58
C THR A 260 1.79 -12.56 -21.69
N VAL A 261 1.06 -13.64 -21.92
CA VAL A 261 0.01 -14.11 -20.99
C VAL A 261 0.69 -14.67 -19.74
N VAL A 262 0.31 -14.17 -18.58
CA VAL A 262 0.93 -14.53 -17.29
C VAL A 262 -0.04 -15.35 -16.44
N ASP A 263 -1.33 -15.05 -16.52
CA ASP A 263 -2.37 -15.77 -15.78
C ASP A 263 -3.67 -15.75 -16.57
N GLN A 264 -4.33 -16.90 -16.65
CA GLN A 264 -5.62 -17.04 -17.31
C GLN A 264 -6.66 -17.42 -16.27
N ASN A 265 -7.20 -16.40 -15.60
CA ASN A 265 -8.13 -16.61 -14.50
C ASN A 265 -9.25 -15.57 -14.53
N PRO A 266 -10.50 -15.98 -14.82
CA PRO A 266 -11.64 -15.05 -14.88
C PRO A 266 -12.02 -14.45 -13.53
N ALA A 267 -11.48 -14.96 -12.42
CA ALA A 267 -11.69 -14.39 -11.10
C ALA A 267 -10.90 -13.09 -10.87
N ASN A 268 -9.85 -12.78 -11.64
CA ASN A 268 -9.09 -11.55 -11.42
C ASN A 268 -9.95 -10.31 -11.75
N VAL A 269 -10.05 -9.38 -10.79
CA VAL A 269 -10.91 -8.18 -10.91
C VAL A 269 -10.17 -6.86 -10.72
N ALA A 270 -9.01 -6.86 -10.07
CA ALA A 270 -8.16 -5.68 -9.99
C ALA A 270 -6.67 -6.04 -9.88
N ILE A 271 -5.81 -5.10 -10.22
CA ILE A 271 -4.35 -5.22 -10.14
C ILE A 271 -3.73 -3.97 -9.51
N ALA A 272 -2.57 -4.14 -8.87
CA ALA A 272 -1.78 -3.05 -8.33
C ALA A 272 -0.28 -3.37 -8.39
N THR A 273 0.55 -2.34 -8.45
CA THR A 273 2.00 -2.47 -8.40
C THR A 273 2.57 -1.58 -7.31
N GLY A 274 3.37 -2.18 -6.41
CA GLY A 274 4.11 -1.47 -5.37
C GLY A 274 5.60 -1.55 -5.69
N GLY A 275 6.18 -0.46 -6.21
CA GLY A 275 7.55 -0.51 -6.69
C GLY A 275 7.68 -1.49 -7.85
N ASP A 276 8.42 -2.59 -7.66
CA ASP A 276 8.51 -3.71 -8.62
C ASP A 276 7.67 -4.94 -8.26
N GLU A 277 6.95 -4.89 -7.14
CA GLU A 277 6.01 -5.95 -6.76
C GLU A 277 4.69 -5.84 -7.50
N PHE A 278 4.10 -6.99 -7.81
CA PHE A 278 2.80 -7.09 -8.49
C PHE A 278 1.79 -7.86 -7.65
N TYR A 279 0.60 -7.28 -7.54
CA TYR A 279 -0.53 -7.82 -6.79
C TYR A 279 -1.77 -7.87 -7.66
N LYS A 280 -2.62 -8.86 -7.42
CA LYS A 280 -3.95 -8.99 -8.02
C LYS A 280 -5.00 -9.29 -6.95
N LEU A 281 -6.20 -8.80 -7.19
CA LEU A 281 -7.40 -9.10 -6.40
C LEU A 281 -8.31 -10.01 -7.23
N GLN A 282 -8.84 -11.04 -6.58
CA GLN A 282 -9.84 -11.94 -7.16
C GLN A 282 -11.25 -11.59 -6.67
N SER A 283 -12.26 -12.03 -7.43
CA SER A 283 -13.67 -11.71 -7.20
C SER A 283 -14.25 -12.30 -5.91
N ASP A 284 -13.55 -13.27 -5.31
CA ASP A 284 -13.87 -13.86 -4.01
C ASP A 284 -13.20 -13.15 -2.84
N GLY A 285 -12.50 -12.04 -3.07
CA GLY A 285 -11.80 -11.28 -2.05
C GLY A 285 -10.35 -11.71 -1.81
N THR A 286 -9.86 -12.75 -2.48
CA THR A 286 -8.46 -13.19 -2.34
C THR A 286 -7.50 -12.14 -2.92
N VAL A 287 -6.50 -11.72 -2.12
CA VAL A 287 -5.37 -10.93 -2.61
C VAL A 287 -4.18 -11.85 -2.85
N VAL A 288 -3.60 -11.78 -4.05
CA VAL A 288 -2.50 -12.63 -4.49
C VAL A 288 -1.31 -11.80 -4.92
N TRP A 289 -0.14 -12.19 -4.45
CA TRP A 289 1.17 -11.63 -4.79
C TRP A 289 1.91 -12.54 -5.76
N LEU A 290 2.63 -11.96 -6.72
CA LEU A 290 3.57 -12.69 -7.57
C LEU A 290 4.94 -12.74 -6.89
N ASP A 291 5.30 -13.90 -6.31
CA ASP A 291 6.65 -14.14 -5.81
C ASP A 291 7.59 -14.28 -7.02
N SER A 292 8.36 -13.23 -7.27
CA SER A 292 9.23 -13.14 -8.44
C SER A 292 10.51 -13.99 -8.30
N GLU A 293 10.95 -14.26 -7.07
CA GLU A 293 12.12 -15.10 -6.81
C GLU A 293 11.80 -16.56 -7.06
N ALA A 294 10.66 -17.02 -6.57
CA ALA A 294 10.21 -18.39 -6.70
C ALA A 294 9.30 -18.64 -7.92
N ASN A 295 8.97 -17.59 -8.68
CA ASN A 295 8.14 -17.61 -9.88
C ASN A 295 6.76 -18.28 -9.69
N TYR A 296 6.04 -17.94 -8.62
CA TYR A 296 4.71 -18.47 -8.39
C TYR A 296 3.76 -17.47 -7.71
N TRP A 297 2.45 -17.74 -7.85
CA TRP A 297 1.40 -16.98 -7.22
C TRP A 297 1.20 -17.41 -5.78
N ARG A 298 1.30 -16.46 -4.84
CA ARG A 298 1.06 -16.70 -3.41
C ARG A 298 -0.15 -15.92 -2.95
N SER A 299 -1.16 -16.60 -2.40
CA SER A 299 -2.24 -15.93 -1.68
C SER A 299 -1.68 -15.29 -0.42
N ILE A 300 -1.97 -14.02 -0.24
CA ILE A 300 -1.52 -13.22 0.91
C ILE A 300 -2.71 -12.70 1.74
N GLU A 301 -3.92 -12.76 1.21
CA GLU A 301 -5.20 -12.56 1.92
C GLU A 301 -6.21 -13.53 1.30
N GLU A 302 -7.04 -14.20 2.11
CA GLU A 302 -7.92 -15.29 1.65
C GLU A 302 -9.36 -14.86 1.33
N ASP A 303 -9.84 -13.76 1.90
CA ASP A 303 -11.19 -13.22 1.68
C ASP A 303 -11.26 -11.79 2.25
N GLY A 304 -12.29 -11.02 1.86
CA GLY A 304 -12.67 -9.75 2.48
C GLY A 304 -12.35 -8.54 1.63
N ALA A 305 -11.23 -8.54 0.88
CA ALA A 305 -10.83 -7.42 0.05
C ALA A 305 -11.81 -7.14 -1.12
N VAL A 306 -12.12 -5.86 -1.32
CA VAL A 306 -12.88 -5.38 -2.49
C VAL A 306 -12.10 -4.36 -3.31
N SER A 307 -10.98 -3.87 -2.80
CA SER A 307 -10.02 -3.09 -3.56
C SER A 307 -8.63 -3.16 -2.95
N ILE A 308 -7.60 -3.01 -3.78
CA ILE A 308 -6.20 -2.98 -3.36
C ILE A 308 -5.52 -1.71 -3.85
N TYR A 309 -4.55 -1.22 -3.08
CA TYR A 309 -3.67 -0.11 -3.44
C TYR A 309 -2.24 -0.45 -3.03
N ALA A 310 -1.27 -0.20 -3.91
CA ALA A 310 0.13 -0.48 -3.64
C ALA A 310 1.04 0.68 -4.05
N VAL A 311 2.10 0.90 -3.27
CA VAL A 311 3.08 1.98 -3.50
C VAL A 311 4.40 1.65 -2.78
N GLY A 312 5.52 1.67 -3.52
CA GLY A 312 6.79 1.20 -2.96
C GLY A 312 6.65 -0.19 -2.34
N SER A 313 7.12 -0.38 -1.11
CA SER A 313 6.99 -1.65 -0.39
C SER A 313 5.63 -1.86 0.31
N TYR A 314 4.68 -0.93 0.19
CA TYR A 314 3.40 -1.00 0.88
C TYR A 314 2.29 -1.53 -0.02
N LEU A 315 1.45 -2.38 0.55
CA LEU A 315 0.20 -2.85 0.00
C LEU A 315 -0.91 -2.64 1.04
N TYR A 316 -2.05 -2.18 0.56
CA TYR A 316 -3.24 -1.97 1.36
C TYR A 316 -4.42 -2.67 0.70
N SER A 317 -5.28 -3.27 1.52
CA SER A 317 -6.58 -3.79 1.11
C SER A 317 -7.68 -3.04 1.84
N ARG A 318 -8.80 -2.84 1.15
CA ARG A 318 -10.03 -2.33 1.73
C ARG A 318 -11.07 -3.43 1.65
N HIS A 319 -11.75 -3.68 2.75
CA HIS A 319 -12.78 -4.71 2.81
C HIS A 319 -14.17 -4.15 2.50
N GLN A 320 -15.14 -5.03 2.26
CA GLN A 320 -16.51 -4.63 1.94
C GLN A 320 -17.17 -3.83 3.08
N ASP A 321 -16.86 -4.18 4.33
CA ASP A 321 -17.36 -3.47 5.51
C ASP A 321 -16.83 -2.04 5.62
N GLY A 322 -15.74 -1.69 4.91
CA GLY A 322 -15.10 -0.37 4.91
C GLY A 322 -13.73 -0.36 5.59
N SER A 323 -13.37 -1.42 6.32
CA SER A 323 -12.09 -1.49 7.04
C SER A 323 -10.89 -1.43 6.08
N ILE A 324 -9.80 -0.85 6.56
CA ILE A 324 -8.54 -0.67 5.83
C ILE A 324 -7.44 -1.45 6.51
N TRP A 325 -6.72 -2.25 5.72
CA TRP A 325 -5.67 -3.14 6.19
C TRP A 325 -4.37 -2.87 5.44
N ARG A 326 -3.24 -3.01 6.13
CA ARG A 326 -1.89 -2.90 5.56
C ARG A 326 -1.19 -4.25 5.63
N TYR A 327 -0.66 -4.70 4.50
CA TYR A 327 0.11 -5.93 4.43
C TYR A 327 1.41 -5.78 5.20
N THR A 328 1.74 -6.78 6.03
CA THR A 328 2.96 -6.73 6.87
C THR A 328 4.22 -7.20 6.16
N GLY A 329 4.10 -7.76 4.95
CA GLY A 329 5.17 -8.46 4.26
C GLY A 329 5.16 -9.98 4.47
N THR A 330 4.41 -10.47 5.47
CA THR A 330 4.24 -11.90 5.74
C THR A 330 2.88 -12.38 5.22
N PRO A 331 2.82 -13.47 4.42
CA PRO A 331 1.57 -14.00 3.88
C PRO A 331 0.51 -14.22 4.96
N LEU A 332 -0.74 -13.82 4.68
CA LEU A 332 -1.90 -13.92 5.59
C LEU A 332 -1.83 -13.05 6.84
N VAL A 333 -0.81 -12.20 6.97
CA VAL A 333 -0.62 -11.33 8.14
C VAL A 333 -0.81 -9.87 7.73
N TRP A 334 -1.87 -9.27 8.26
CA TRP A 334 -2.28 -7.90 7.97
C TRP A 334 -2.49 -7.11 9.25
N GLU A 335 -2.16 -5.83 9.19
CA GLU A 335 -2.44 -4.87 10.24
C GLU A 335 -3.71 -4.09 9.89
N GLU A 336 -4.74 -4.19 10.72
CA GLU A 336 -5.91 -3.31 10.61
C GLU A 336 -5.50 -1.87 10.94
N LEU A 337 -5.65 -0.96 9.97
CA LEU A 337 -5.39 0.46 10.14
C LEU A 337 -6.64 1.23 10.58
N ASP A 338 -7.79 0.83 10.06
CA ASP A 338 -9.08 1.41 10.41
C ASP A 338 -10.17 0.35 10.37
N SER A 339 -11.00 0.34 11.42
CA SER A 339 -12.19 -0.48 11.55
C SER A 339 -13.47 0.26 11.11
N SER A 340 -13.33 1.48 10.58
CA SER A 340 -14.42 2.34 10.13
C SER A 340 -15.17 1.76 8.94
N VAL A 341 -16.51 1.84 8.97
CA VAL A 341 -17.37 1.26 7.92
C VAL A 341 -17.69 2.20 6.75
N VAL A 342 -16.96 3.31 6.63
CA VAL A 342 -17.28 4.37 5.67
C VAL A 342 -16.13 4.73 4.72
N SER A 343 -14.94 4.17 4.89
CA SER A 343 -13.82 4.42 3.98
C SER A 343 -14.15 3.85 2.59
N VAL A 344 -13.78 4.56 1.53
CA VAL A 344 -14.05 4.19 0.12
C VAL A 344 -12.78 4.12 -0.73
N ALA A 345 -11.69 4.71 -0.27
CA ALA A 345 -10.38 4.57 -0.90
C ALA A 345 -9.26 4.79 0.12
N VAL A 346 -8.11 4.16 -0.13
CA VAL A 346 -6.87 4.37 0.60
C VAL A 346 -5.76 4.72 -0.39
N VAL A 347 -4.90 5.66 0.00
CA VAL A 347 -3.65 5.97 -0.69
C VAL A 347 -2.54 6.11 0.35
N GLY A 348 -1.30 5.89 -0.08
CA GLY A 348 -0.14 6.05 0.78
C GLY A 348 1.06 6.57 0.01
N ASP A 349 2.15 6.84 0.71
CA ASP A 349 3.44 7.16 0.09
C ASP A 349 4.50 6.08 0.38
N ARG A 350 5.66 6.20 -0.27
CA ARG A 350 6.79 5.27 -0.07
C ARG A 350 7.45 5.39 1.31
N LYS A 351 7.01 6.34 2.14
CA LYS A 351 7.56 6.61 3.48
C LYS A 351 6.61 6.15 4.59
N GLY A 352 5.48 5.53 4.21
CA GLY A 352 4.52 4.97 5.15
C GLY A 352 3.45 5.97 5.62
N ALA A 353 3.36 7.17 5.04
CA ALA A 353 2.20 8.02 5.27
C ALA A 353 0.97 7.42 4.58
N VAL A 354 -0.17 7.46 5.25
CA VAL A 354 -1.43 6.85 4.78
C VAL A 354 -2.56 7.85 4.91
N TRP A 355 -3.41 7.87 3.89
CA TRP A 355 -4.64 8.64 3.88
C TRP A 355 -5.79 7.80 3.37
N GLU A 356 -6.98 8.10 3.84
CA GLU A 356 -8.21 7.51 3.36
C GLU A 356 -9.21 8.60 2.96
N LEU A 357 -10.07 8.22 2.02
CA LEU A 357 -11.25 8.98 1.63
C LEU A 357 -12.48 8.27 2.18
N LEU A 358 -13.31 9.00 2.91
CA LEU A 358 -14.59 8.51 3.42
C LEU A 358 -15.72 8.76 2.43
N ASN A 359 -16.81 7.99 2.53
CA ASN A 359 -17.97 8.09 1.63
C ASN A 359 -18.69 9.45 1.65
N ASN A 360 -18.49 10.24 2.71
CA ASN A 360 -19.02 11.60 2.86
C ASN A 360 -18.09 12.68 2.27
N GLY A 361 -16.92 12.29 1.75
CA GLY A 361 -15.90 13.17 1.20
C GLY A 361 -14.86 13.66 2.21
N ASP A 362 -14.96 13.29 3.49
CA ASP A 362 -13.90 13.61 4.46
C ASP A 362 -12.61 12.86 4.10
N VAL A 363 -11.47 13.51 4.32
CA VAL A 363 -10.15 12.92 4.11
C VAL A 363 -9.46 12.81 5.45
N MET A 364 -9.00 11.61 5.78
CA MET A 364 -8.30 11.31 7.03
C MET A 364 -6.83 10.99 6.74
N GLN A 365 -5.97 11.34 7.69
CA GLN A 365 -4.54 11.01 7.69
C GLN A 365 -4.23 10.13 8.89
N LEU A 366 -3.50 9.03 8.68
CA LEU A 366 -2.99 8.19 9.74
C LEU A 366 -1.90 8.94 10.50
N VAL A 367 -2.02 9.05 11.83
CA VAL A 367 -1.10 9.82 12.69
C VAL A 367 -0.57 9.04 13.90
N SER A 368 -1.00 7.79 14.07
CA SER A 368 -0.48 6.86 15.07
C SER A 368 -0.26 5.47 14.50
#